data_AF-A0A151JPL9-F1
#
_entry.id   AF-A0A151JPL9-F1
#
_cell.length_a   1.000
_cell.length_b   1.000
_cell.length_c   1.000
_cell.angle_alpha   90.00
_cell.angle_beta   90.00
_cell.angle_gamma   90.00
#
_symmetry.space_group_name_H-M   'P 1'
#
loop_
_entity.id
_entity.type
_entity.pdbx_description
1 polymer ?
#
loop_
_entity_poly.entity_id
_entity_poly.type
_entity_poly.pdbx_seq_one_letter_code
_entity_poly.pdbx_strand_id
1 'polypeptide(L)'
;MGTVWVQCPTLVAANISNDRKIRIGWSWARIDILKKRPLRCFKCLARGHVRQKCLNEMDRSGACFNCGETDHTIHVCRYRPCCPVCKERGFPYNHKAGSENCRPVPPILMRTNGNINAGRRTAGEARIQSSETPRIRGRNGEASNLANKH
;
A
#
# COMPACT_ATOMS: atom_id res chain seq x y z
N MET A 1 10.82 0.78 25.31
CA MET A 1 11.02 1.27 23.92
C MET A 1 9.91 2.25 23.62
N GLY A 2 10.18 3.56 23.69
CA GLY A 2 9.18 4.61 23.46
C GLY A 2 9.21 5.09 22.02
N THR A 3 8.05 5.43 21.45
CA THR A 3 7.95 6.14 20.16
C THR A 3 7.36 7.51 20.43
N VAL A 4 7.87 8.56 19.80
CA VAL A 4 7.36 9.93 19.93
C VAL A 4 7.06 10.51 18.55
N TRP A 5 6.09 11.42 18.48
CA TRP A 5 5.74 12.14 17.26
C TRP A 5 6.30 13.55 17.34
N VAL A 6 6.94 13.99 16.26
CA VAL A 6 7.50 15.34 16.15
C VAL A 6 6.98 15.98 14.86
N GLN A 7 6.55 17.23 14.95
CA GLN A 7 6.25 18.04 13.77
C GLN A 7 7.51 18.74 13.31
N CYS A 8 7.78 18.72 12.01
CA CYS A 8 8.91 19.43 11.42
C CYS A 8 8.54 20.00 10.05
N PRO A 9 9.26 21.03 9.57
CA PRO A 9 9.08 21.54 8.22
C PRO A 9 9.35 20.47 7.15
N THR A 10 8.64 20.54 6.03
CA THR A 10 8.69 19.52 4.97
C THR A 10 10.11 19.31 4.42
N LEU A 11 10.92 20.37 4.31
CA LEU A 11 12.31 20.28 3.85
C LEU A 11 13.17 19.44 4.79
N VAL A 12 13.00 19.65 6.10
CA VAL A 12 13.72 18.91 7.15
C VAL A 12 13.25 17.45 7.17
N ALA A 13 11.94 17.22 7.04
CA ALA A 13 11.38 15.88 6.92
C ALA A 13 11.98 15.11 5.73
N ALA A 14 12.16 15.76 4.58
CA ALA A 14 12.75 15.15 3.40
C ALA A 14 14.20 14.69 3.64
N ASN A 15 15.03 15.56 4.21
CA ASN A 15 16.43 15.24 4.50
C ASN A 15 16.56 14.09 5.50
N ILE A 16 15.84 14.18 6.62
CA ILE A 16 15.93 13.17 7.68
C ILE A 16 15.31 11.84 7.24
N SER A 17 14.32 11.87 6.34
CA SER A 17 13.73 10.65 5.77
C SER A 17 14.71 9.81 4.95
N ASN A 18 15.71 10.45 4.33
CA ASN A 18 16.78 9.76 3.61
C ASN A 18 17.76 9.09 4.57
N ASP A 19 18.16 9.80 5.63
CA ASP A 19 19.15 9.33 6.60
C ASP A 19 18.59 8.28 7.57
N ARG A 20 17.25 8.22 7.75
CA ARG A 20 16.49 7.30 8.64
C ARG A 20 16.90 7.33 10.12
N LYS A 21 17.69 8.31 10.53
CA LYS A 21 18.11 8.52 11.91
C LYS A 21 18.29 10.01 12.20
N ILE A 22 18.01 10.39 13.44
CA ILE A 22 18.22 11.75 13.94
C ILE A 22 19.01 11.69 15.24
N ARG A 23 19.86 12.68 15.47
CA ARG A 23 20.56 12.86 16.75
C ARG A 23 19.72 13.72 17.68
N ILE A 24 19.42 13.20 18.87
CA ILE A 24 18.72 13.91 19.95
C ILE A 24 19.69 13.97 21.12
N GLY A 25 20.30 15.14 21.33
CA GLY A 25 21.39 15.33 22.29
C GLY A 25 22.58 14.40 21.99
N TRP A 26 22.81 13.45 22.90
CA TRP A 26 23.89 12.46 22.79
C TRP A 26 23.45 11.12 22.18
N SER A 27 22.16 10.95 21.89
CA SER A 27 21.59 9.67 21.42
C SER A 27 21.15 9.73 19.96
N TRP A 28 21.17 8.58 19.29
CA TRP A 28 20.60 8.39 17.95
C TRP A 28 19.21 7.75 18.06
N ALA A 29 18.22 8.33 17.37
CA ALA A 29 16.88 7.78 17.25
C ALA A 29 16.62 7.32 15.80
N ARG A 30 15.97 6.17 15.64
CA ARG A 30 15.53 5.68 14.32
C ARG A 30 14.24 6.37 13.90
N ILE A 31 14.14 6.64 12.60
CA ILE A 31 12.98 7.29 12.00
C ILE A 31 12.37 6.34 10.98
N ASP A 32 11.10 6.06 11.17
CA ASP A 32 10.28 5.27 10.26
C ASP A 32 9.28 6.19 9.56
N ILE A 33 9.34 6.22 8.22
CA ILE A 33 8.38 6.95 7.41
C ILE A 33 7.07 6.17 7.43
N LEU A 34 6.05 6.75 8.07
CA LEU A 34 4.73 6.14 8.12
C LEU A 34 3.96 6.47 6.85
N LYS A 35 3.45 5.41 6.20
CA LYS A 35 2.56 5.56 5.06
C LYS A 35 1.35 6.40 5.47
N LYS A 36 0.94 7.33 4.60
CA LYS A 36 -0.28 8.12 4.80
C LYS A 36 -1.44 7.17 5.03
N ARG A 37 -2.13 7.30 6.17
CA ARG A 37 -3.32 6.49 6.45
C ARG A 37 -4.33 6.69 5.31
N PRO A 38 -4.88 5.59 4.77
CA PRO A 38 -5.84 5.69 3.69
C PRO A 38 -7.07 6.49 4.14
N LEU A 39 -7.48 7.47 3.34
CA LEU A 39 -8.70 8.21 3.57
C LEU A 39 -9.90 7.26 3.41
N ARG A 40 -10.76 7.18 4.43
CA ARG A 40 -12.00 6.41 4.42
C ARG A 40 -13.19 7.34 4.65
N CYS A 41 -14.23 7.17 3.85
CA CYS A 41 -15.49 7.87 4.02
C CYS A 41 -16.29 7.21 5.13
N PHE A 42 -16.68 7.98 6.15
CA PHE A 42 -17.51 7.48 7.25
C PHE A 42 -19.00 7.34 6.90
N LYS A 43 -19.45 7.89 5.76
CA LYS A 43 -20.82 7.70 5.26
C LYS A 43 -20.95 6.37 4.51
N CYS A 44 -20.13 6.14 3.49
CA CYS A 44 -20.29 4.98 2.62
C CYS A 44 -19.26 3.86 2.85
N LEU A 45 -18.32 4.03 3.80
CA LEU A 45 -17.23 3.11 4.12
C LEU A 45 -16.19 2.87 3.02
N ALA A 46 -16.30 3.59 1.90
CA ALA A 46 -15.36 3.50 0.80
C ALA A 46 -14.03 4.22 1.09
N ARG A 47 -12.97 3.79 0.42
CA ARG A 47 -11.66 4.47 0.44
C ARG A 47 -11.59 5.57 -0.62
N GLY A 48 -10.90 6.67 -0.34
CA GLY A 48 -10.52 7.68 -1.34
C GLY A 48 -11.22 9.03 -1.24
N HIS A 49 -12.24 9.17 -0.39
CA HIS A 49 -12.93 10.44 -0.14
C HIS A 49 -13.41 10.56 1.31
N VAL A 50 -13.85 11.76 1.68
CA VAL A 50 -14.41 12.09 3.01
C VAL A 50 -15.92 12.29 2.92
N ARG A 51 -16.63 12.27 4.06
CA ARG A 51 -18.10 12.42 4.12
C ARG A 51 -18.62 13.64 3.35
N GLN A 52 -17.95 14.78 3.47
CA GLN A 52 -18.34 16.03 2.80
C GLN A 52 -18.31 15.95 1.27
N LYS A 53 -17.49 15.06 0.69
CA LYS A 53 -17.38 14.84 -0.76
C LYS A 53 -18.03 13.52 -1.21
N CYS A 54 -18.86 12.92 -0.35
CA CYS A 54 -19.50 11.65 -0.62
C CYS A 54 -20.83 11.87 -1.36
N LEU A 55 -20.89 11.37 -2.59
CA LEU A 55 -22.11 11.38 -3.42
C LEU A 55 -22.91 10.08 -3.33
N ASN A 56 -22.44 9.11 -2.54
CA ASN A 56 -23.18 7.87 -2.35
C ASN A 56 -24.44 8.15 -1.54
N GLU A 57 -25.58 7.66 -2.02
CA GLU A 57 -26.89 7.80 -1.38
C GLU A 57 -26.97 6.96 -0.10
N MET A 58 -26.44 5.73 -0.17
CA MET A 58 -26.45 4.77 0.93
C MET A 58 -25.56 5.22 2.09
N ASP A 59 -26.18 5.53 3.22
CA ASP A 59 -25.50 5.79 4.49
C ASP A 59 -25.30 4.48 5.28
N ARG A 60 -24.03 4.17 5.55
CA ARG A 60 -23.55 3.01 6.30
C ARG A 60 -22.76 3.46 7.54
N SER A 61 -22.98 4.68 8.01
CA SER A 61 -22.28 5.22 9.18
C SER A 61 -22.53 4.43 10.47
N GLY A 62 -23.69 3.78 10.58
CA GLY A 62 -24.01 2.87 11.69
C GLY A 62 -23.48 1.44 11.52
N ALA A 63 -22.86 1.09 10.39
CA ALA A 63 -22.37 -0.25 10.13
C ALA A 63 -20.98 -0.48 10.73
N CYS A 64 -20.77 -1.70 11.24
CA CYS A 64 -19.49 -2.17 11.74
C CYS A 64 -18.43 -2.09 10.64
N PHE A 65 -17.33 -1.38 10.92
CA PHE A 65 -16.25 -1.22 9.95
C PHE A 65 -15.54 -2.53 9.57
N ASN A 66 -15.74 -3.61 10.32
CA ASN A 66 -15.14 -4.91 10.06
C ASN A 66 -16.01 -5.80 9.17
N CYS A 67 -17.27 -6.03 9.56
CA CYS A 67 -18.17 -6.97 8.86
C CYS A 67 -19.32 -6.31 8.10
N GLY A 68 -19.59 -5.02 8.31
CA GLY A 68 -20.67 -4.29 7.63
C GLY A 68 -22.06 -4.40 8.28
N GLU A 69 -22.21 -5.12 9.39
CA GLU A 69 -23.48 -5.22 10.14
C GLU A 69 -23.72 -4.02 11.07
N THR A 70 -24.96 -3.61 11.27
CA THR A 70 -25.32 -2.45 12.11
C THR A 70 -25.55 -2.77 13.59
N ASP A 71 -25.57 -4.06 13.94
CA ASP A 71 -25.90 -4.55 15.29
C ASP A 71 -24.80 -4.26 16.32
N HIS A 72 -23.57 -3.97 15.89
CA HIS A 72 -22.45 -3.86 16.81
C HIS A 72 -21.35 -2.93 16.30
N THR A 73 -20.53 -2.46 17.24
CA THR A 73 -19.34 -1.65 16.92
C THR A 73 -18.13 -2.53 16.65
N ILE A 74 -17.10 -1.95 16.02
CA ILE A 74 -15.87 -2.67 15.69
C ILE A 74 -15.20 -3.32 16.91
N HIS A 75 -15.30 -2.71 18.09
CA HIS A 75 -14.63 -3.18 19.30
C HIS A 75 -15.18 -4.50 19.84
N VAL A 76 -16.45 -4.80 19.55
CA VAL A 76 -17.15 -6.02 19.98
C VAL A 76 -17.39 -7.00 18.83
N CYS A 77 -16.91 -6.68 17.62
CA CYS A 77 -17.11 -7.50 16.44
C CYS A 77 -16.38 -8.85 16.55
N ARG A 78 -17.14 -9.95 16.42
CA ARG A 78 -16.61 -11.32 16.37
C ARG A 78 -16.73 -11.97 14.99
N TYR A 79 -17.30 -11.25 14.02
CA TYR A 79 -17.54 -11.74 12.67
C TYR A 79 -16.31 -11.60 11.77
N ARG A 80 -16.27 -12.40 10.69
CA ARG A 80 -15.22 -12.31 9.67
C ARG A 80 -15.27 -10.94 8.96
N PRO A 81 -14.10 -10.42 8.53
CA PRO A 81 -14.04 -9.15 7.82
C PRO A 81 -14.79 -9.25 6.48
N CYS A 82 -15.73 -8.35 6.27
CA CYS A 82 -16.54 -8.25 5.08
C CYS A 82 -16.72 -6.77 4.70
N CYS A 83 -16.32 -6.42 3.48
CA CYS A 83 -16.41 -5.07 2.95
C CYS A 83 -17.73 -4.91 2.18
N PRO A 84 -18.74 -4.18 2.71
CA PRO A 84 -20.03 -4.02 2.03
C PRO A 84 -19.86 -3.31 0.66
N VAL A 85 -18.92 -2.38 0.57
CA VAL A 85 -18.63 -1.63 -0.67
C VAL A 85 -18.11 -2.54 -1.78
N CYS A 86 -17.23 -3.49 -1.45
CA CYS A 86 -16.69 -4.42 -2.44
C CYS A 86 -17.68 -5.54 -2.78
N LYS A 87 -18.49 -5.98 -1.80
CA LYS A 87 -19.56 -6.95 -1.99
C LYS A 87 -20.59 -6.45 -3.02
N GLU A 88 -21.06 -5.23 -2.87
CA GLU A 88 -22.02 -4.60 -3.80
C GLU A 88 -21.46 -4.39 -5.22
N ARG A 89 -20.13 -4.30 -5.34
CA ARG A 89 -19.45 -4.07 -6.63
C ARG A 89 -18.98 -5.36 -7.30
N GLY A 90 -19.21 -6.52 -6.68
CA GLY A 90 -18.71 -7.81 -7.19
C GLY A 90 -17.18 -7.98 -7.11
N PHE A 91 -16.51 -7.25 -6.21
CA PHE A 91 -15.07 -7.40 -5.94
C PHE A 91 -14.82 -8.33 -4.74
N PRO A 92 -13.59 -8.90 -4.59
CA PRO A 92 -13.23 -9.68 -3.41
C PRO A 92 -13.48 -8.87 -2.13
N TYR A 93 -14.40 -9.34 -1.30
CA TYR A 93 -14.96 -8.59 -0.17
C TYR A 93 -14.48 -9.07 1.20
N ASN A 94 -13.65 -10.12 1.27
CA ASN A 94 -13.09 -10.68 2.51
C ASN A 94 -11.97 -9.80 3.09
N HIS A 95 -12.28 -8.53 3.35
CA HIS A 95 -11.36 -7.55 3.92
C HIS A 95 -12.14 -6.45 4.66
N LYS A 96 -11.44 -5.73 5.53
CA LYS A 96 -12.01 -4.62 6.31
C LYS A 96 -12.31 -3.41 5.45
N ALA A 97 -13.46 -2.77 5.63
CA ALA A 97 -13.84 -1.61 4.82
C ALA A 97 -12.84 -0.45 4.96
N GLY A 98 -12.40 0.08 3.80
CA GLY A 98 -11.38 1.12 3.70
C GLY A 98 -9.96 0.73 4.13
N SER A 99 -9.67 -0.57 4.25
CA SER A 99 -8.28 -1.08 4.36
C SER A 99 -7.50 -0.87 3.07
N GLU A 100 -6.19 -1.17 3.08
CA GLU A 100 -5.33 -1.07 1.89
C GLU A 100 -5.82 -1.98 0.74
N ASN A 101 -6.44 -3.10 1.08
CA ASN A 101 -7.01 -4.06 0.12
C ASN A 101 -8.34 -3.58 -0.50
N CYS A 102 -8.95 -2.53 0.08
CA CYS A 102 -10.18 -1.96 -0.46
C CYS A 102 -9.84 -1.09 -1.68
N ARG A 103 -10.45 -1.44 -2.83
CA ARG A 103 -10.31 -0.65 -4.06
C ARG A 103 -10.79 0.79 -3.81
N PRO A 104 -10.00 1.82 -4.16
CA PRO A 104 -10.39 3.20 -3.96
C PRO A 104 -11.60 3.54 -4.83
N VAL A 105 -12.50 4.31 -4.25
CA VAL A 105 -13.65 4.91 -4.91
C VAL A 105 -13.35 6.39 -5.01
N PRO A 106 -12.93 6.89 -6.19
CA PRO A 106 -12.85 8.33 -6.37
C PRO A 106 -14.24 8.90 -6.07
N PRO A 107 -14.34 10.07 -5.43
CA PRO A 107 -15.61 10.79 -5.41
C PRO A 107 -16.02 10.92 -6.88
N ILE A 108 -17.24 10.47 -7.22
CA ILE A 108 -17.72 10.51 -8.60
C ILE A 108 -17.87 11.99 -8.97
N LEU A 109 -16.78 12.66 -9.37
CA LEU A 109 -16.91 13.83 -10.22
C LEU A 109 -17.64 13.29 -11.45
N MET A 110 -18.84 13.80 -11.70
CA MET A 110 -19.81 13.37 -12.72
C MET A 110 -19.19 12.44 -13.76
N ARG A 111 -19.58 11.17 -13.69
CA ARG A 111 -19.28 10.17 -14.70
C ARG A 111 -20.05 10.57 -15.95
N THR A 112 -19.42 11.29 -16.89
CA THR A 112 -19.88 11.22 -18.28
C THR A 112 -19.67 9.77 -18.73
N ASN A 113 -20.72 9.22 -19.35
CA ASN A 113 -20.84 7.81 -19.69
C ASN A 113 -19.57 7.28 -20.40
N GLY A 114 -18.84 6.38 -19.75
CA GLY A 114 -17.53 5.94 -20.22
C GLY A 114 -17.09 4.62 -19.59
N ASN A 115 -17.48 3.53 -20.25
CA ASN A 115 -16.88 2.20 -20.30
C ASN A 115 -16.41 1.55 -18.96
N ILE A 116 -17.21 0.59 -18.50
CA ILE A 116 -16.97 -0.38 -17.43
C ILE A 116 -15.85 -1.38 -17.80
N ASN A 117 -14.60 -0.94 -17.97
CA ASN A 117 -13.48 -1.87 -18.21
C ASN A 117 -12.13 -1.48 -17.56
N ALA A 118 -12.10 -0.49 -16.68
CA ALA A 118 -10.86 -0.10 -15.98
C ALA A 118 -10.63 -0.94 -14.70
N GLY A 119 -10.25 -2.22 -14.86
CA GLY A 119 -9.92 -3.00 -13.67
C GLY A 119 -9.53 -4.46 -13.82
N ARG A 120 -9.26 -4.98 -15.03
CA ARG A 120 -8.70 -6.33 -15.21
C ARG A 120 -7.17 -6.24 -15.23
N ARG A 121 -6.56 -6.31 -14.05
CA ARG A 121 -5.17 -6.79 -13.92
C ARG A 121 -5.24 -7.96 -12.96
N THR A 122 -5.21 -9.14 -13.54
CA THR A 122 -5.12 -10.43 -12.88
C THR A 122 -3.85 -10.45 -12.03
N ALA A 123 -4.02 -10.71 -10.74
CA ALA A 123 -2.95 -11.22 -9.90
C ALA A 123 -3.10 -12.75 -9.94
N GLY A 124 -2.07 -13.44 -10.43
CA GLY A 124 -1.92 -14.88 -10.30
C GLY A 124 -1.78 -15.60 -11.64
N GLU A 125 -0.54 -15.83 -12.05
CA GLU A 125 -0.11 -17.14 -12.54
C GLU A 125 1.41 -17.24 -12.43
N ALA A 126 1.85 -17.93 -11.37
CA ALA A 126 3.15 -18.55 -11.35
C ALA A 126 3.10 -19.71 -12.36
N ARG A 127 3.95 -19.65 -13.40
CA ARG A 127 4.34 -20.86 -14.13
C ARG A 127 5.84 -20.82 -14.43
N ILE A 128 6.49 -21.80 -13.85
CA ILE A 128 7.87 -22.22 -14.04
C ILE A 128 8.09 -22.55 -15.52
N GLN A 129 9.18 -22.07 -16.11
CA GLN A 129 9.92 -22.81 -17.13
C GLN A 129 11.41 -22.42 -17.12
N SER A 130 12.19 -23.47 -17.27
CA SER A 130 13.62 -23.65 -17.05
C SER A 130 14.50 -23.11 -18.19
N SER A 131 15.80 -23.04 -17.85
CA SER A 131 16.99 -23.16 -18.73
C SER A 131 17.22 -22.09 -19.80
N GLU A 132 18.20 -21.21 -19.56
CA GLU A 132 19.52 -21.26 -20.25
C GLU A 132 20.45 -20.15 -19.71
N THR A 133 21.64 -20.55 -19.26
CA THR A 133 22.72 -19.68 -18.78
C THR A 133 23.66 -19.30 -19.94
N PRO A 134 23.98 -18.00 -20.16
CA PRO A 134 25.12 -17.65 -21.01
C PRO A 134 26.40 -17.80 -20.20
N ARG A 135 27.19 -18.80 -20.58
CA ARG A 135 28.48 -19.17 -20.03
C ARG A 135 29.54 -18.14 -20.42
N ILE A 136 29.95 -17.28 -19.49
CA ILE A 136 31.19 -16.50 -19.61
C ILE A 136 32.36 -17.48 -19.59
N ARG A 137 33.05 -17.66 -20.74
CA ARG A 137 34.34 -18.36 -20.79
C ARG A 137 35.45 -17.34 -20.53
N GLY A 138 35.93 -17.29 -19.29
CA GLY A 138 37.35 -17.01 -19.04
C GLY A 138 38.13 -18.33 -19.09
N ARG A 139 39.32 -18.31 -19.68
CA ARG A 139 40.33 -19.34 -19.42
C ARG A 139 41.70 -18.66 -19.29
N ASN A 140 42.25 -18.80 -18.10
CA ASN A 140 43.61 -18.43 -17.73
C ASN A 140 44.61 -19.54 -18.12
N GLY A 141 45.88 -19.14 -18.20
CA GLY A 141 47.08 -19.97 -18.05
C GLY A 141 47.83 -20.20 -19.37
N GLU A 142 49.16 -20.12 -19.47
CA GLU A 142 50.25 -20.03 -18.49
C GLU A 142 51.54 -19.66 -19.25
N ALA A 143 52.44 -18.98 -18.54
CA ALA A 143 53.89 -19.17 -18.52
C ALA A 143 54.79 -18.91 -19.76
N SER A 144 55.82 -18.11 -19.48
CA SER A 144 57.24 -18.33 -19.83
C SER A 144 57.86 -17.44 -20.92
N ASN A 145 58.90 -16.75 -20.44
CA ASN A 145 60.22 -16.58 -21.04
C ASN A 145 60.53 -15.33 -21.89
N LEU A 146 61.37 -14.50 -21.25
CA LEU A 146 62.74 -14.18 -21.64
C LEU A 146 62.96 -13.05 -22.67
N ALA A 147 63.93 -12.21 -22.28
CA ALA A 147 64.81 -11.39 -23.12
C ALA A 147 64.19 -10.12 -23.75
N ASN A 148 64.87 -8.99 -23.89
CA ASN A 148 66.14 -8.40 -23.43
C ASN A 148 66.23 -7.04 -24.17
N LYS A 149 67.00 -6.08 -23.65
CA LYS A 149 67.49 -4.86 -24.34
C LYS A 149 66.44 -3.74 -24.57
N HIS A 150 66.70 -2.44 -24.47
CA HIS A 150 67.90 -1.61 -24.27
C HIS A 150 67.57 -0.49 -23.28
#